data_AF-A0A0W8DSD7-F1
#
_entry.id   AF-A0A0W8DSD7-F1
#
_cell.length_a   1.000
_cell.length_b   1.000
_cell.length_c   1.000
_cell.angle_alpha   90.00
_cell.angle_beta   90.00
_cell.angle_gamma   90.00
#
_symmetry.space_group_name_H-M   'P 1'
#
loop_
_entity.id
_entity.type
_entity.pdbx_description
1 polymer ?
#
loop_
_entity_poly.entity_id
_entity_poly.type
_entity_poly.pdbx_seq_one_letter_code
_entity_poly.pdbx_strand_id
1 'polypeptide(L)'
;MQREIRDAYNSGDYQAALDAGLQCRDLVKSHFGENHPVYASTVTNIALMYKNLGQMEEAVEAYEFALQTYKASVGEQHASFATTLYNLGLVYRALAISSSGMERVSALHRALECFEESLKIRRNILEPGHPDIALSMSNMGVIHWQNKQSEKAFAALVEAVDLLEKKVGPNSSLTALAKNNLAYAKKEAREYGEAIKLYEDVLNVRKQVLGSAHNETIMARHNLAEAYRSSGNEDKAVEIQNEILELFDAEVGEKSK
;
A
#
# COMPACT_ATOMS: atom_id res chain seq x y z
N MET A 1 11.23 2.95 -22.62
CA MET A 1 11.11 1.75 -21.76
C MET A 1 11.16 2.08 -20.28
N GLN A 2 12.26 1.92 -19.52
CA GLN A 2 12.18 2.11 -18.03
C GLN A 2 11.70 3.51 -17.61
N ARG A 3 12.17 4.57 -18.27
CA ARG A 3 11.68 5.94 -18.03
C ARG A 3 10.20 6.09 -18.38
N GLU A 4 9.81 5.63 -19.56
CA GLU A 4 8.43 5.66 -20.06
C GLU A 4 7.45 4.90 -19.15
N ILE A 5 7.81 3.69 -18.70
CA ILE A 5 7.04 2.91 -17.73
C ILE A 5 6.81 3.74 -16.46
N ARG A 6 7.88 4.32 -15.91
CA ARG A 6 7.83 5.10 -14.68
C ARG A 6 6.99 6.37 -14.85
N ASP A 7 7.15 7.07 -15.97
CA ASP A 7 6.45 8.33 -16.20
C ASP A 7 4.95 8.07 -16.41
N ALA A 8 4.58 7.03 -17.17
CA ALA A 8 3.19 6.56 -17.30
C ALA A 8 2.60 6.16 -15.94
N TYR A 9 3.33 5.33 -15.17
CA TYR A 9 2.91 4.89 -13.84
C TYR A 9 2.67 6.06 -12.89
N ASN A 10 3.59 7.04 -12.86
CA ASN A 10 3.47 8.21 -12.01
C ASN A 10 2.34 9.15 -12.42
N SER A 11 1.97 9.17 -13.71
CA SER A 11 0.81 9.91 -14.20
C SER A 11 -0.53 9.21 -13.91
N GLY A 12 -0.51 7.99 -13.39
CA GLY A 12 -1.70 7.17 -13.16
C GLY A 12 -2.19 6.42 -14.39
N ASP A 13 -1.52 6.55 -15.53
CA ASP A 13 -1.80 5.76 -16.74
C ASP A 13 -1.18 4.35 -16.61
N TYR A 14 -1.81 3.53 -15.79
CA TYR A 14 -1.35 2.17 -15.53
C TYR A 14 -1.46 1.25 -16.75
N GLN A 15 -2.35 1.56 -17.71
CA GLN A 15 -2.47 0.77 -18.94
C GLN A 15 -1.26 1.04 -19.86
N ALA A 16 -0.89 2.29 -20.09
CA ALA A 16 0.31 2.60 -20.86
C ALA A 16 1.57 2.07 -20.17
N ALA A 17 1.63 2.14 -18.83
CA ALA A 17 2.73 1.55 -18.06
C ALA A 17 2.80 0.03 -18.24
N LEU A 18 1.65 -0.67 -18.24
CA LEU A 18 1.54 -2.11 -18.46
C LEU A 18 2.02 -2.49 -19.86
N ASP A 19 1.54 -1.80 -20.89
CA ASP A 19 1.90 -2.08 -22.29
C ASP A 19 3.42 -1.94 -22.50
N ALA A 20 4.02 -0.86 -21.99
CA ALA A 20 5.47 -0.66 -22.03
C ALA A 20 6.22 -1.69 -21.15
N GLY A 21 5.63 -2.11 -20.03
CA GLY A 21 6.14 -3.15 -19.14
C GLY A 21 6.21 -4.51 -19.84
N LEU A 22 5.17 -4.91 -20.55
CA LEU A 22 5.11 -6.16 -21.32
C LEU A 22 6.15 -6.19 -22.44
N GLN A 23 6.34 -5.08 -23.15
CA GLN A 23 7.44 -4.97 -24.13
C GLN A 23 8.81 -5.10 -23.47
N CYS A 24 9.00 -4.49 -22.29
CA CYS A 24 10.25 -4.59 -21.53
C CYS A 24 10.51 -6.04 -21.09
N ARG A 25 9.48 -6.74 -20.63
CA ARG A 25 9.54 -8.16 -20.25
C ARG A 25 10.03 -9.02 -21.41
N ASP A 26 9.48 -8.83 -22.61
CA ASP A 26 9.84 -9.63 -23.78
C ASP A 26 11.30 -9.40 -24.22
N LEU A 27 11.77 -8.15 -24.14
CA LEU A 27 13.18 -7.84 -24.37
C LEU A 27 14.09 -8.47 -23.31
N VAL A 28 13.75 -8.36 -22.03
CA VAL A 28 14.50 -8.97 -20.93
C VAL A 28 14.54 -10.50 -21.09
N LYS A 29 13.42 -11.12 -21.49
CA LYS A 29 13.35 -12.56 -21.81
C LYS A 29 14.34 -12.95 -22.89
N SER A 30 14.39 -12.19 -23.98
CA SER A 30 15.28 -12.49 -25.11
C SER A 30 16.77 -12.39 -24.75
N HIS A 31 17.14 -11.49 -23.83
CA HIS A 31 18.54 -11.26 -23.45
C HIS A 31 19.02 -12.15 -22.30
N PHE A 32 18.18 -12.38 -21.29
CA PHE A 32 18.57 -13.03 -20.05
C PHE A 32 17.86 -14.38 -19.80
N GLY A 33 16.77 -14.66 -20.51
CA GLY A 33 15.90 -15.80 -20.24
C GLY A 33 14.92 -15.56 -19.07
N GLU A 34 13.93 -16.45 -18.95
CA GLU A 34 12.84 -16.31 -17.95
C GLU A 34 13.29 -16.64 -16.52
N ASN A 35 14.36 -17.43 -16.36
CA ASN A 35 14.86 -17.83 -15.05
C ASN A 35 15.75 -16.76 -14.39
N HIS A 36 15.95 -15.61 -15.04
CA HIS A 36 16.87 -14.58 -14.56
C HIS A 36 16.19 -13.63 -13.54
N PRO A 37 16.88 -13.19 -12.47
CA PRO A 37 16.31 -12.27 -11.47
C PRO A 37 15.79 -10.95 -12.03
N VAL A 38 16.39 -10.45 -13.12
CA VAL A 38 15.93 -9.23 -13.81
C VAL A 38 14.59 -9.46 -14.53
N TYR A 39 14.36 -10.67 -15.05
CA TYR A 39 13.06 -11.04 -15.59
C TYR A 39 12.00 -11.05 -14.49
N ALA A 40 12.29 -11.72 -13.37
CA ALA A 40 11.43 -11.71 -12.19
C ALA A 40 11.12 -10.28 -11.70
N SER A 41 12.12 -9.39 -11.64
CA SER A 41 11.91 -7.99 -11.24
C SER A 41 10.99 -7.23 -12.19
N THR A 42 11.08 -7.53 -13.49
CA THR A 42 10.21 -6.91 -14.49
C THR A 42 8.77 -7.42 -14.32
N VAL A 43 8.60 -8.73 -14.08
CA VAL A 43 7.29 -9.33 -13.79
C VAL A 43 6.68 -8.80 -12.48
N THR A 44 7.46 -8.62 -11.42
CA THR A 44 7.01 -7.99 -10.16
C THR A 44 6.44 -6.59 -10.40
N ASN A 45 7.06 -5.78 -11.27
CA ASN A 45 6.55 -4.45 -11.61
C ASN A 45 5.26 -4.51 -12.45
N ILE A 46 5.17 -5.47 -13.38
CA ILE A 46 3.95 -5.72 -14.16
C ILE A 46 2.79 -6.15 -13.24
N ALA A 47 3.05 -7.01 -12.26
CA ALA A 47 2.07 -7.44 -11.27
C ALA A 47 1.51 -6.25 -10.47
N LEU A 48 2.35 -5.24 -10.17
CA LEU A 48 1.90 -4.01 -9.53
C LEU A 48 0.98 -3.18 -10.43
N MET A 49 1.22 -3.17 -11.75
CA MET A 49 0.35 -2.51 -12.72
C MET A 49 -0.99 -3.22 -12.83
N TYR A 50 -1.00 -4.55 -12.92
CA TYR A 50 -2.24 -5.35 -12.89
C TYR A 50 -3.08 -5.06 -11.65
N LYS A 51 -2.45 -5.06 -10.46
CA LYS A 51 -3.13 -4.68 -9.21
C LYS A 51 -3.78 -3.31 -9.31
N ASN A 52 -3.08 -2.31 -9.85
CA ASN A 52 -3.59 -0.95 -9.94
C ASN A 52 -4.70 -0.78 -10.99
N LEU A 53 -4.77 -1.68 -11.99
CA LEU A 53 -5.87 -1.80 -12.94
C LEU A 53 -7.06 -2.61 -12.40
N GLY A 54 -6.95 -3.18 -11.20
CA GLY A 54 -7.98 -4.04 -10.61
C GLY A 54 -7.96 -5.49 -11.13
N GLN A 55 -6.95 -5.85 -11.91
CA GLN A 55 -6.71 -7.20 -12.44
C GLN A 55 -6.00 -8.04 -11.38
N MET A 56 -6.76 -8.49 -10.38
CA MET A 56 -6.19 -9.11 -9.18
C MET A 56 -5.66 -10.51 -9.45
N GLU A 57 -6.34 -11.29 -10.28
CA GLU A 57 -5.93 -12.64 -10.69
C GLU A 57 -4.57 -12.60 -11.41
N GLU A 58 -4.44 -11.75 -12.42
CA GLU A 58 -3.19 -11.59 -13.18
C GLU A 58 -2.05 -11.05 -12.31
N ALA A 59 -2.37 -10.18 -11.33
CA ALA A 59 -1.39 -9.72 -10.36
C ALA A 59 -0.87 -10.86 -9.47
N VAL A 60 -1.76 -11.72 -8.95
CA VAL A 60 -1.37 -12.89 -8.13
C VAL A 60 -0.49 -13.84 -8.95
N GLU A 61 -0.92 -14.21 -10.16
CA GLU A 61 -0.15 -15.12 -11.03
C GLU A 61 1.25 -14.57 -11.33
N ALA A 62 1.35 -13.28 -11.66
CA ALA A 62 2.63 -12.64 -11.95
C ALA A 62 3.55 -12.58 -10.71
N TYR A 63 3.02 -12.26 -9.53
CA TYR A 63 3.81 -12.27 -8.30
C TYR A 63 4.28 -13.69 -7.93
N GLU A 64 3.42 -14.71 -8.03
CA GLU A 64 3.79 -16.10 -7.74
C GLU A 64 4.86 -16.61 -8.71
N PHE A 65 4.76 -16.28 -9.99
CA PHE A 65 5.78 -16.56 -10.98
C PHE A 65 7.12 -15.90 -10.62
N ALA A 66 7.10 -14.61 -10.24
CA ALA A 66 8.31 -13.89 -9.85
C ALA A 66 8.95 -14.50 -8.60
N LEU A 67 8.16 -14.92 -7.59
CA LEU A 67 8.64 -15.60 -6.40
C LEU A 67 9.34 -16.92 -6.74
N GLN A 68 8.74 -17.76 -7.58
CA GLN A 68 9.36 -19.01 -8.03
C GLN A 68 10.69 -18.76 -8.75
N THR A 69 10.72 -17.75 -9.61
CA THR A 69 11.94 -17.37 -10.35
C THR A 69 13.03 -16.87 -9.40
N TYR A 70 12.70 -16.00 -8.44
CA TYR A 70 13.65 -15.53 -7.44
C TYR A 70 14.17 -16.67 -6.56
N LYS A 71 13.29 -17.58 -6.11
CA LYS A 71 13.66 -18.76 -5.33
C LYS A 71 14.66 -19.64 -6.06
N ALA A 72 14.45 -19.87 -7.36
CA ALA A 72 15.34 -20.71 -8.18
C ALA A 72 16.67 -20.02 -8.54
N SER A 73 16.71 -18.69 -8.60
CA SER A 73 17.87 -17.94 -9.12
C SER A 73 18.77 -17.36 -8.02
N VAL A 74 18.21 -16.57 -7.10
CA VAL A 74 18.94 -15.85 -6.04
C VAL A 74 18.59 -16.32 -4.63
N GLY A 75 17.58 -17.19 -4.51
CA GLY A 75 17.10 -17.72 -3.24
C GLY A 75 16.11 -16.80 -2.51
N GLU A 76 15.50 -17.34 -1.46
CA GLU A 76 14.41 -16.70 -0.71
C GLU A 76 14.88 -15.56 0.20
N GLN A 77 16.18 -15.50 0.54
CA GLN A 77 16.73 -14.42 1.37
C GLN A 77 17.01 -13.13 0.57
N HIS A 78 16.69 -13.08 -0.73
CA HIS A 78 16.93 -11.91 -1.54
C HIS A 78 15.91 -10.78 -1.25
N ALA A 79 16.35 -9.52 -1.25
CA ALA A 79 15.50 -8.37 -0.94
C ALA A 79 14.28 -8.25 -1.89
N SER A 80 14.47 -8.57 -3.17
CA SER A 80 13.36 -8.57 -4.15
C SER A 80 12.36 -9.69 -3.90
N PHE A 81 12.77 -10.84 -3.34
CA PHE A 81 11.83 -11.90 -2.94
C PHE A 81 10.92 -11.40 -1.81
N ALA A 82 11.51 -10.79 -0.77
CA ALA A 82 10.75 -10.20 0.33
C ALA A 82 9.83 -9.05 -0.10
N THR A 83 10.26 -8.23 -1.06
CA THR A 83 9.43 -7.15 -1.64
C THR A 83 8.27 -7.71 -2.46
N THR A 84 8.51 -8.77 -3.22
CA THR A 84 7.48 -9.46 -4.01
C THR A 84 6.43 -10.10 -3.10
N LEU A 85 6.84 -10.77 -2.01
CA LEU A 85 5.93 -11.26 -0.96
C LEU A 85 5.09 -10.13 -0.35
N TYR A 86 5.74 -9.03 0.04
CA TYR A 86 5.04 -7.88 0.61
C TYR A 86 3.96 -7.35 -0.35
N ASN A 87 4.28 -7.19 -1.63
CA ASN A 87 3.33 -6.71 -2.62
C ASN A 87 2.20 -7.71 -2.90
N LEU A 88 2.49 -9.02 -2.94
CA LEU A 88 1.47 -10.06 -3.02
C LEU A 88 0.52 -10.03 -1.82
N GLY A 89 1.05 -9.80 -0.61
CA GLY A 89 0.25 -9.59 0.60
C GLY A 89 -0.70 -8.39 0.48
N LEU A 90 -0.28 -7.30 -0.18
CA LEU A 90 -1.14 -6.16 -0.46
C LEU A 90 -2.27 -6.51 -1.45
N VAL A 91 -2.02 -7.35 -2.46
CA VAL A 91 -3.05 -7.85 -3.39
C VAL A 91 -4.09 -8.67 -2.62
N TYR A 92 -3.65 -9.63 -1.81
CA TYR A 92 -4.57 -10.44 -1.00
C TYR A 92 -5.37 -9.59 0.00
N ARG A 93 -4.78 -8.55 0.58
CA ARG A 93 -5.53 -7.63 1.43
C ARG A 93 -6.58 -6.84 0.65
N ALA A 94 -6.29 -6.42 -0.58
CA ALA A 94 -7.26 -5.76 -1.44
C ALA A 94 -8.42 -6.69 -1.80
N LEU A 95 -8.13 -7.94 -2.17
CA LEU A 95 -9.13 -8.99 -2.40
C LEU A 95 -10.01 -9.19 -1.16
N ALA A 96 -9.42 -9.24 0.04
CA ALA A 96 -10.19 -9.37 1.27
C ALA A 96 -11.16 -8.20 1.54
N ILE A 97 -10.87 -7.00 1.04
CA ILE A 97 -11.76 -5.83 1.16
C ILE A 97 -12.95 -5.96 0.20
N SER A 98 -12.75 -6.50 -1.00
CA SER A 98 -13.81 -6.70 -1.99
C SER A 98 -14.61 -8.00 -1.81
N SER A 99 -14.08 -8.97 -1.08
CA SER A 99 -14.71 -10.29 -0.87
C SER A 99 -15.54 -10.36 0.41
N SER A 100 -16.37 -11.40 0.52
CA SER A 100 -17.18 -11.69 1.70
C SER A 100 -17.05 -13.15 2.13
N GLY A 101 -17.50 -13.48 3.34
CA GLY A 101 -17.52 -14.86 3.83
C GLY A 101 -16.14 -15.53 3.87
N MET A 102 -16.07 -16.78 3.39
CA MET A 102 -14.87 -17.60 3.45
C MET A 102 -13.74 -17.08 2.55
N GLU A 103 -14.06 -16.48 1.41
CA GLU A 103 -13.07 -15.89 0.50
C GLU A 103 -12.29 -14.77 1.17
N ARG A 104 -13.01 -13.88 1.88
CA ARG A 104 -12.38 -12.82 2.68
C ARG A 104 -11.43 -13.39 3.73
N VAL A 105 -11.86 -14.41 4.47
CA VAL A 105 -11.03 -15.05 5.51
C VAL A 105 -9.78 -15.68 4.89
N SER A 106 -9.93 -16.39 3.77
CA SER A 106 -8.80 -17.00 3.05
C SER A 106 -7.82 -15.95 2.53
N ALA A 107 -8.32 -14.86 1.95
CA ALA A 107 -7.49 -13.76 1.48
C ALA A 107 -6.74 -13.06 2.62
N LEU A 108 -7.37 -12.82 3.77
CA LEU A 108 -6.68 -12.28 4.96
C LEU A 108 -5.59 -13.23 5.48
N HIS A 109 -5.84 -14.53 5.46
CA HIS A 109 -4.85 -15.53 5.86
C HIS A 109 -3.63 -15.51 4.94
N ARG A 110 -3.83 -15.56 3.62
CA ARG A 110 -2.75 -15.48 2.64
C ARG A 110 -1.99 -14.16 2.71
N ALA A 111 -2.69 -13.05 2.93
CA ALA A 111 -2.05 -11.74 3.12
C ALA A 111 -1.14 -11.74 4.35
N LEU A 112 -1.60 -12.31 5.48
CA LEU A 112 -0.81 -12.41 6.70
C LEU A 112 0.43 -13.27 6.50
N GLU A 113 0.31 -14.44 5.88
CA GLU A 113 1.44 -15.32 5.55
C GLU A 113 2.50 -14.58 4.72
N CYS A 114 2.07 -13.88 3.66
CA CYS A 114 2.96 -13.09 2.82
C CYS A 114 3.73 -12.02 3.62
N PHE A 115 3.04 -11.29 4.51
CA PHE A 115 3.68 -10.27 5.33
C PHE A 115 4.61 -10.86 6.39
N GLU A 116 4.25 -11.99 7.01
CA GLU A 116 5.08 -12.68 7.99
C GLU A 116 6.37 -13.22 7.37
N GLU A 117 6.28 -13.86 6.21
CA GLU A 117 7.45 -14.35 5.47
C GLU A 117 8.34 -13.19 5.01
N SER A 118 7.74 -12.14 4.44
CA SER A 118 8.45 -10.93 4.05
C SER A 118 9.18 -10.30 5.24
N LEU A 119 8.49 -10.17 6.39
CA LEU A 119 9.05 -9.61 7.62
C LEU A 119 10.21 -10.45 8.15
N LYS A 120 10.08 -11.78 8.13
CA LYS A 120 11.15 -12.70 8.54
C LYS A 120 12.41 -12.49 7.71
N ILE A 121 12.27 -12.40 6.38
CA ILE A 121 13.42 -12.16 5.49
C ILE A 121 13.99 -10.76 5.71
N ARG A 122 13.13 -9.73 5.77
CA ARG A 122 13.55 -8.34 6.01
C ARG A 122 14.33 -8.18 7.32
N ARG A 123 13.92 -8.85 8.39
CA ARG A 123 14.66 -8.86 9.67
C ARG A 123 16.04 -9.54 9.58
N ASN A 124 16.23 -10.48 8.65
CA ASN A 124 17.52 -11.13 8.45
C ASN A 124 18.48 -10.28 7.63
N ILE A 125 17.98 -9.51 6.65
CA ILE A 125 18.83 -8.83 5.66
C ILE A 125 18.91 -7.31 5.82
N LEU A 126 18.01 -6.71 6.61
CA LEU A 126 17.96 -5.28 6.85
C LEU A 126 18.30 -4.98 8.31
N GLU A 127 18.78 -3.76 8.55
CA GLU A 127 18.95 -3.25 9.91
C GLU A 127 17.59 -3.20 10.65
N PRO A 128 17.54 -3.42 11.97
CA PRO A 128 16.27 -3.52 12.72
C PRO A 128 15.32 -2.31 12.59
N GLY A 129 15.86 -1.12 12.30
CA GLY A 129 15.08 0.11 12.11
C GLY A 129 14.71 0.41 10.67
N HIS A 130 14.90 -0.52 9.73
CA HIS A 130 14.63 -0.26 8.31
C HIS A 130 13.12 -0.04 8.07
N PRO A 131 12.71 0.97 7.27
CA PRO A 131 11.30 1.29 7.04
C PRO A 131 10.45 0.10 6.56
N ASP A 132 11.00 -0.74 5.68
CA ASP A 132 10.33 -1.95 5.18
C ASP A 132 9.88 -2.94 6.28
N ILE A 133 10.62 -3.03 7.39
CA ILE A 133 10.22 -3.85 8.55
C ILE A 133 8.94 -3.28 9.17
N ALA A 134 8.95 -1.97 9.44
CA ALA A 134 7.80 -1.27 10.01
C ALA A 134 6.57 -1.32 9.08
N LEU A 135 6.77 -1.20 7.76
CA LEU A 135 5.67 -1.31 6.80
C LEU A 135 5.05 -2.71 6.75
N SER A 136 5.84 -3.78 6.89
CA SER A 136 5.29 -5.14 7.04
C SER A 136 4.46 -5.24 8.32
N MET A 137 4.99 -4.78 9.45
CA MET A 137 4.30 -4.81 10.74
C MET A 137 3.00 -3.99 10.74
N SER A 138 3.01 -2.81 10.11
CA SER A 138 1.82 -1.96 10.01
C SER A 138 0.67 -2.68 9.28
N ASN A 139 0.96 -3.35 8.16
CA ASN A 139 -0.06 -4.10 7.43
C ASN A 139 -0.54 -5.35 8.18
N MET A 140 0.36 -6.06 8.87
CA MET A 140 -0.02 -7.16 9.76
C MET A 140 -0.95 -6.68 10.88
N GLY A 141 -0.67 -5.51 11.45
CA GLY A 141 -1.51 -4.90 12.48
C GLY A 141 -2.96 -4.65 12.02
N VAL A 142 -3.15 -4.18 10.79
CA VAL A 142 -4.48 -4.04 10.18
C VAL A 142 -5.19 -5.39 10.06
N ILE A 143 -4.48 -6.45 9.64
CA ILE A 143 -5.07 -7.79 9.55
C ILE A 143 -5.41 -8.36 10.93
N HIS A 144 -4.54 -8.20 11.92
CA HIS A 144 -4.83 -8.59 13.30
C HIS A 144 -6.07 -7.88 13.83
N TRP A 145 -6.27 -6.60 13.50
CA TRP A 145 -7.50 -5.89 13.86
C TRP A 145 -8.74 -6.55 13.24
N GLN A 146 -8.69 -6.84 11.94
CA GLN A 146 -9.78 -7.51 11.22
C GLN A 146 -10.09 -8.91 11.77
N ASN A 147 -9.07 -9.61 12.26
CA ASN A 147 -9.16 -10.90 12.94
C ASN A 147 -9.52 -10.80 14.43
N LYS A 148 -9.93 -9.63 14.92
CA LYS A 148 -10.34 -9.38 16.33
C LYS A 148 -9.23 -9.61 17.35
N GLN A 149 -7.96 -9.48 16.94
CA GLN A 149 -6.77 -9.60 17.77
C GLN A 149 -6.26 -8.20 18.15
N SER A 150 -7.08 -7.43 18.88
CA SER A 150 -6.83 -6.00 19.13
C SER A 150 -5.48 -5.69 19.77
N GLU A 151 -5.03 -6.50 20.74
CA GLU A 151 -3.74 -6.33 21.40
C GLU A 151 -2.58 -6.45 20.41
N LYS A 152 -2.56 -7.51 19.59
CA LYS A 152 -1.56 -7.70 18.53
C LYS A 152 -1.62 -6.60 17.48
N ALA A 153 -2.82 -6.15 17.14
CA ALA A 153 -3.05 -5.09 16.16
C ALA A 153 -2.40 -3.78 16.62
N PHE A 154 -2.72 -3.32 17.82
CA PHE A 154 -2.19 -2.06 18.34
C PHE A 154 -0.69 -2.15 18.63
N ALA A 155 -0.20 -3.27 19.16
CA ALA A 155 1.24 -3.47 19.35
C ALA A 155 2.00 -3.29 18.03
N ALA A 156 1.58 -3.98 16.96
CA ALA A 156 2.25 -3.89 15.67
C ALA A 156 2.12 -2.51 15.00
N LEU A 157 0.94 -1.86 15.11
CA LEU A 157 0.69 -0.55 14.50
C LEU A 157 1.47 0.57 15.20
N VAL A 158 1.48 0.60 16.53
CA VAL A 158 2.22 1.60 17.31
C VAL A 158 3.72 1.43 17.10
N GLU A 159 4.24 0.20 17.21
CA GLU A 159 5.67 -0.07 16.99
C GLU A 159 6.11 0.33 15.58
N ALA A 160 5.28 0.09 14.55
CA ALA A 160 5.57 0.52 13.19
C ALA A 160 5.64 2.05 13.04
N VAL A 161 4.73 2.79 13.67
CA VAL A 161 4.76 4.27 13.66
C VAL A 161 6.01 4.77 14.37
N ASP A 162 6.31 4.27 15.56
CA ASP A 162 7.48 4.69 16.34
C ASP A 162 8.80 4.43 15.61
N LEU A 163 8.93 3.28 14.97
CA LEU A 163 10.10 2.93 14.15
C LEU A 163 10.28 3.90 12.98
N LEU A 164 9.19 4.23 12.27
CA LEU A 164 9.24 5.15 11.13
C LEU A 164 9.50 6.59 11.55
N GLU A 165 8.86 7.07 12.62
CA GLU A 165 9.13 8.39 13.17
C GLU A 165 10.60 8.55 13.56
N LYS A 166 11.17 7.54 14.22
CA LYS A 166 12.58 7.54 14.61
C LYS A 166 13.53 7.48 13.39
N LYS A 167 13.19 6.69 12.36
CA LYS A 167 14.10 6.43 11.24
C LYS A 167 14.04 7.50 10.15
N VAL A 168 12.84 7.93 9.78
CA VAL A 168 12.59 8.82 8.63
C VAL A 168 11.84 10.10 9.01
N GLY A 169 11.51 10.28 10.29
CA GLY A 169 10.86 11.48 10.80
C GLY A 169 9.33 11.43 10.71
N PRO A 170 8.63 12.30 11.48
CA PRO A 170 7.17 12.33 11.55
C PRO A 170 6.50 12.80 10.26
N ASN A 171 7.20 13.60 9.44
CA ASN A 171 6.66 14.19 8.21
C ASN A 171 6.94 13.36 6.94
N SER A 172 7.47 12.15 7.09
CA SER A 172 7.69 11.26 5.95
C SER A 172 6.39 10.64 5.46
N SER A 173 6.24 10.46 4.14
CA SER A 173 5.12 9.73 3.54
C SER A 173 4.99 8.30 4.07
N LEU A 174 6.11 7.66 4.43
CA LEU A 174 6.08 6.31 5.01
C LEU A 174 5.47 6.34 6.42
N THR A 175 5.85 7.31 7.24
CA THR A 175 5.26 7.51 8.57
C THR A 175 3.78 7.84 8.47
N ALA A 176 3.38 8.72 7.53
CA ALA A 176 1.98 9.02 7.27
C ALA A 176 1.18 7.76 6.87
N LEU A 177 1.76 6.86 6.07
CA LEU A 177 1.10 5.59 5.74
C LEU A 177 0.85 4.74 7.00
N ALA A 178 1.85 4.58 7.87
CA ALA A 178 1.69 3.82 9.11
C ALA A 178 0.69 4.49 10.08
N LYS A 179 0.74 5.82 10.22
CA LYS A 179 -0.23 6.59 11.01
C LYS A 179 -1.65 6.43 10.49
N ASN A 180 -1.86 6.40 9.18
CA ASN A 180 -3.18 6.17 8.59
C ASN A 180 -3.74 4.78 9.00
N ASN A 181 -2.90 3.75 9.01
CA ASN A 181 -3.31 2.41 9.45
C ASN A 181 -3.64 2.37 10.96
N LEU A 182 -2.85 3.07 11.79
CA LEU A 182 -3.14 3.19 13.23
C LEU A 182 -4.43 3.98 13.48
N ALA A 183 -4.64 5.08 12.74
CA ALA A 183 -5.85 5.90 12.80
C ALA A 183 -7.10 5.07 12.46
N TYR A 184 -7.00 4.22 11.44
CA TYR A 184 -8.06 3.27 11.09
C TYR A 184 -8.40 2.36 12.27
N ALA A 185 -7.41 1.68 12.86
CA ALA A 185 -7.67 0.78 14.01
C ALA A 185 -8.26 1.53 15.21
N LYS A 186 -7.77 2.75 15.51
CA LYS A 186 -8.31 3.61 16.58
C LYS A 186 -9.75 4.04 16.31
N LYS A 187 -10.09 4.40 15.06
CA LYS A 187 -11.47 4.75 14.66
C LYS A 187 -12.40 3.56 14.88
N GLU A 188 -12.00 2.38 14.43
CA GLU A 188 -12.78 1.15 14.59
C GLU A 188 -12.92 0.73 16.07
N ALA A 189 -11.93 1.04 16.91
CA ALA A 189 -11.99 0.89 18.36
C ALA A 189 -12.83 1.95 19.07
N ARG A 190 -13.40 2.92 18.33
CA ARG A 190 -14.15 4.08 18.84
C ARG A 190 -13.30 5.06 19.66
N GLU A 191 -11.98 5.01 19.49
CA GLU A 191 -11.02 5.97 20.03
C GLU A 191 -10.91 7.19 19.09
N TYR A 192 -12.06 7.83 18.83
CA TYR A 192 -12.18 8.79 17.74
C TYR A 192 -11.26 10.01 17.87
N GLY A 193 -11.02 10.49 19.09
CA GLY A 193 -10.13 11.64 19.32
C GLY A 193 -8.69 11.37 18.91
N GLU A 194 -8.18 10.16 19.12
CA GLU A 194 -6.84 9.77 18.67
C GLU A 194 -6.81 9.52 17.16
N ALA A 195 -7.86 8.87 16.63
CA ALA A 195 -7.98 8.63 15.19
C ALA A 195 -7.99 9.94 14.39
N ILE A 196 -8.76 10.94 14.83
CA ILE A 196 -8.86 12.26 14.19
C ILE A 196 -7.48 12.94 14.15
N LYS A 197 -6.76 12.99 15.28
CA LYS A 197 -5.41 13.58 15.33
C LYS A 197 -4.44 12.92 14.36
N LEU A 198 -4.46 11.59 14.31
CA LEU A 198 -3.62 10.84 13.37
C LEU A 198 -4.01 11.11 11.92
N TYR A 199 -5.30 11.19 11.59
CA TYR A 199 -5.74 11.52 10.23
C TYR A 199 -5.43 12.97 9.84
N GLU A 200 -5.46 13.92 10.77
CA GLU A 200 -5.02 15.30 10.55
C GLU A 200 -3.53 15.37 10.22
N ASP A 201 -2.69 14.66 10.99
CA ASP A 201 -1.25 14.51 10.71
C ASP A 201 -1.01 13.94 9.30
N VAL A 202 -1.72 12.85 8.95
CA VAL A 202 -1.64 12.19 7.64
C VAL A 202 -2.00 13.16 6.52
N LEU A 203 -3.10 13.90 6.69
CA LEU A 203 -3.58 14.87 5.72
C LEU A 203 -2.57 16.01 5.53
N ASN A 204 -1.98 16.52 6.61
CA ASN A 204 -0.99 17.60 6.56
C ASN A 204 0.26 17.16 5.79
N VAL A 205 0.78 15.96 6.07
CA VAL A 205 1.94 15.41 5.35
C VAL A 205 1.62 15.22 3.86
N ARG A 206 0.46 14.64 3.53
CA ARG A 206 0.08 14.41 2.12
C ARG A 206 -0.14 15.73 1.36
N LYS A 207 -0.76 16.73 1.99
CA LYS A 207 -0.90 18.08 1.42
C LYS A 207 0.46 18.70 1.09
N GLN A 208 1.44 18.58 1.99
CA GLN A 208 2.78 19.13 1.78
C GLN A 208 3.57 18.40 0.69
N VAL A 209 3.48 17.07 0.63
CA VAL A 209 4.29 16.24 -0.27
C VAL A 209 3.68 16.14 -1.67
N LEU A 210 2.36 15.98 -1.77
CA LEU A 210 1.65 15.65 -3.01
C LEU A 210 0.78 16.80 -3.52
N GLY A 211 0.53 17.81 -2.69
CA GLY A 211 -0.42 18.88 -2.99
C GLY A 211 -1.86 18.51 -2.62
N SER A 212 -2.73 19.53 -2.60
CA SER A 212 -4.11 19.41 -2.13
C SER A 212 -5.01 18.55 -3.01
N ALA A 213 -4.83 18.60 -4.33
CA ALA A 213 -5.68 17.95 -5.32
C ALA A 213 -5.27 16.50 -5.63
N HIS A 214 -4.13 16.03 -5.09
CA HIS A 214 -3.68 14.66 -5.36
C HIS A 214 -4.63 13.62 -4.73
N ASN A 215 -4.89 12.52 -5.43
CA ASN A 215 -5.81 11.45 -5.02
C ASN A 215 -5.57 10.94 -3.60
N GLU A 216 -4.31 10.67 -3.24
CA GLU A 216 -3.96 10.27 -1.87
C GLU A 216 -4.31 11.35 -0.82
N THR A 217 -4.15 12.64 -1.15
CA THR A 217 -4.52 13.73 -0.23
C THR A 217 -6.04 13.83 -0.09
N ILE A 218 -6.79 13.61 -1.17
CA ILE A 218 -8.25 13.54 -1.16
C ILE A 218 -8.73 12.36 -0.32
N MET A 219 -8.13 11.17 -0.47
CA MET A 219 -8.46 10.00 0.35
C MET A 219 -8.18 10.24 1.85
N ALA A 220 -7.10 10.95 2.19
CA ALA A 220 -6.84 11.31 3.58
C ALA A 220 -7.90 12.27 4.15
N ARG A 221 -8.41 13.21 3.35
CA ARG A 221 -9.58 14.03 3.75
C ARG A 221 -10.81 13.18 3.99
N HIS A 222 -11.08 12.23 3.10
CA HIS A 222 -12.22 11.34 3.23
C HIS A 222 -12.14 10.51 4.54
N ASN A 223 -10.99 9.93 4.84
CA ASN A 223 -10.77 9.18 6.09
C ASN A 223 -10.97 10.07 7.34
N LEU A 224 -10.50 11.32 7.28
CA LEU A 224 -10.69 12.30 8.35
C LEU A 224 -12.17 12.65 8.54
N ALA A 225 -12.89 12.91 7.44
CA ALA A 225 -14.33 13.17 7.46
C ALA A 225 -15.12 12.00 8.04
N GLU A 226 -14.75 10.76 7.68
CA GLU A 226 -15.36 9.55 8.22
C GLU A 226 -15.12 9.41 9.73
N ALA A 227 -13.94 9.77 10.22
CA ALA A 227 -13.63 9.78 11.64
C ALA A 227 -14.47 10.83 12.41
N TYR A 228 -14.63 12.04 11.87
CA TYR A 228 -15.52 13.06 12.43
C TYR A 228 -16.99 12.62 12.43
N ARG A 229 -17.48 12.02 11.35
CA ARG A 229 -18.84 11.45 11.29
C ARG A 229 -19.02 10.38 12.37
N SER A 230 -18.05 9.47 12.49
CA SER A 230 -18.09 8.38 13.49
C SER A 230 -18.05 8.91 14.93
N SER A 231 -17.43 10.07 15.16
CA SER A 231 -17.46 10.77 16.46
C SER A 231 -18.73 11.59 16.69
N GLY A 232 -19.68 11.59 15.76
CA GLY A 232 -20.91 12.39 15.83
C GLY A 232 -20.74 13.87 15.47
N ASN A 233 -19.59 14.28 14.95
CA ASN A 233 -19.35 15.66 14.50
C ASN A 233 -19.66 15.78 13.00
N GLU A 234 -20.95 15.77 12.68
CA GLU A 234 -21.41 15.80 11.29
C GLU A 234 -21.03 17.12 10.59
N ASP A 235 -21.04 18.24 11.32
CA ASP A 235 -20.69 19.55 10.77
C ASP A 235 -19.26 19.55 10.19
N LYS A 236 -18.28 19.04 10.94
CA LYS A 236 -16.90 18.91 10.45
C LYS A 236 -16.77 17.90 9.31
N ALA A 237 -17.51 16.80 9.36
CA ALA A 237 -17.50 15.82 8.28
C ALA A 237 -18.02 16.41 6.96
N VAL A 238 -19.12 17.17 7.02
CA VAL A 238 -19.71 17.85 5.86
C VAL A 238 -18.80 18.97 5.34
N GLU A 239 -18.18 19.76 6.22
CA GLU A 239 -17.18 20.78 5.85
C GLU A 239 -16.06 20.17 4.99
N ILE A 240 -15.44 19.09 5.47
CA ILE A 240 -14.36 18.40 4.74
C ILE A 240 -14.87 17.76 3.45
N GLN A 241 -16.08 17.21 3.44
CA GLN A 241 -16.66 16.62 2.24
C GLN A 241 -16.93 17.68 1.16
N ASN A 242 -17.33 18.88 1.55
CA ASN A 242 -17.47 20.01 0.63
C ASN A 242 -16.12 20.46 0.06
N GLU A 243 -15.05 20.51 0.88
CA GLU A 243 -13.69 20.77 0.36
C GLU A 243 -13.27 19.76 -0.71
N ILE A 244 -13.65 18.48 -0.55
CA ILE A 244 -13.37 17.44 -1.55
C ILE A 244 -14.12 17.73 -2.85
N LEU A 245 -15.39 18.13 -2.78
CA LEU A 245 -16.20 18.45 -3.96
C LEU A 245 -15.65 19.67 -4.71
N GLU A 246 -15.26 20.71 -4.00
CA GLU A 246 -14.66 21.91 -4.61
C GLU A 246 -13.37 21.59 -5.39
N LEU A 247 -12.56 20.65 -4.91
CA LEU A 247 -11.37 20.19 -5.62
C LEU A 247 -11.72 19.47 -6.93
N PHE A 248 -12.75 18.64 -6.93
CA PHE A 248 -13.23 17.98 -8.15
C PHE A 248 -13.82 18.98 -9.15
N ASP A 249 -14.59 19.95 -8.68
CA ASP A 249 -15.17 20.98 -9.55
C ASP A 249 -14.09 21.85 -10.21
N ALA A 250 -13.03 22.19 -9.47
CA ALA A 250 -11.87 22.89 -10.02
C ALA A 250 -11.17 22.08 -11.12
N GLU A 251 -10.96 20.78 -10.91
CA GLU A 251 -10.29 19.90 -11.88
C GLU A 251 -11.12 19.70 -13.17
N VAL A 252 -12.45 19.55 -13.05
CA VAL A 252 -13.36 19.44 -14.20
C VAL A 252 -13.46 20.78 -14.96
N GLY A 253 -13.46 21.90 -14.24
CA GLY A 253 -13.46 23.25 -14.81
C GLY A 253 -12.17 23.60 -15.58
N GLU A 254 -11.02 23.03 -15.19
CA GLU A 254 -9.76 23.16 -15.92
C GLU A 254 -9.69 22.26 -17.16
N LYS A 255 -10.23 21.04 -17.11
CA LYS A 255 -10.25 20.12 -18.28
C LYS A 255 -11.25 20.51 -19.38
N SER A 256 -12.14 21.45 -19.11
CA SER A 256 -13.20 21.90 -20.02
C SER A 256 -12.90 23.23 -20.74
N LYS A 257 -11.69 23.78 -20.57
CA LYS A 257 -11.18 24.98 -21.26
C LYS A 257 -10.08 24.63 -22.24
#